data_AF-A0A7C5DAN9-F1
#
_entry.id   AF-A0A7C5DAN9-F1
#
_cell.length_a   1.000
_cell.length_b   1.000
_cell.length_c   1.000
_cell.angle_alpha   90.00
_cell.angle_beta   90.00
_cell.angle_gamma   90.00
#
_symmetry.space_group_name_H-M   'P 1'
#
loop_
_entity.id
_entity.type
_entity.pdbx_description
1 polymer ?
#
loop_
_entity_poly.entity_id
_entity_poly.type
_entity_poly.pdbx_seq_one_letter_code
_entity_poly.pdbx_strand_id
1 'polypeptide(L)'
;MKGLKYSIIEISEAMANILQHILANKRGIPVKEYVDTIVKAGKEGIISSELSSKLKPFFDFRNSIVHRYWIISNEKLLILVRENLSDFERFAEEIKTFILKESV
;
A
#
# COMPACT_ATOMS: atom_id res chain seq x y z
N MET A 1 -8.07 13.48 -15.14
CA MET A 1 -8.82 12.57 -14.25
C MET A 1 -8.44 11.10 -14.37
N LYS A 2 -8.43 10.52 -15.59
CA LYS A 2 -8.03 9.12 -15.81
C LYS A 2 -6.61 8.83 -15.29
N GLY A 3 -5.67 9.75 -15.51
CA GLY A 3 -4.28 9.63 -15.04
C GLY A 3 -4.16 9.43 -13.52
N LEU A 4 -4.85 10.24 -12.71
CA LEU A 4 -4.77 10.12 -11.24
C LEU A 4 -5.28 8.76 -10.74
N LYS A 5 -6.42 8.29 -11.25
CA LYS A 5 -6.97 6.98 -10.88
C LYS A 5 -6.03 5.85 -11.29
N TYR A 6 -5.39 5.97 -12.45
CA TYR A 6 -4.40 5.01 -12.92
C TYR A 6 -3.16 5.00 -12.01
N SER A 7 -2.63 6.17 -11.65
CA SER A 7 -1.49 6.27 -10.71
C SER A 7 -1.78 5.63 -9.35
N ILE A 8 -3.00 5.75 -8.83
CA ILE A 8 -3.41 5.09 -7.58
C ILE A 8 -3.34 3.58 -7.69
N ILE A 9 -3.80 3.02 -8.82
CA ILE A 9 -3.75 1.58 -9.08
C ILE A 9 -2.29 1.13 -9.15
N GLU A 10 -1.47 1.79 -9.97
CA GLU A 10 -0.04 1.47 -10.15
C GLU A 10 0.74 1.51 -8.82
N ILE A 11 0.56 2.59 -8.03
CA ILE A 11 1.24 2.72 -6.73
C ILE A 11 0.82 1.59 -5.79
N SER A 12 -0.49 1.29 -5.72
CA SER A 12 -0.98 0.20 -4.87
C SER A 12 -0.42 -1.17 -5.27
N GLU A 13 -0.30 -1.42 -6.58
CA GLU A 13 0.22 -2.69 -7.12
C GLU A 13 1.71 -2.83 -6.86
N ALA A 14 2.48 -1.77 -7.06
CA ALA A 14 3.90 -1.75 -6.73
C ALA A 14 4.14 -2.04 -5.25
N MET A 15 3.43 -1.33 -4.36
CA MET A 15 3.54 -1.53 -2.91
C MET A 15 3.14 -2.95 -2.49
N ALA A 16 2.02 -3.46 -3.00
CA ALA A 16 1.58 -4.82 -2.71
C ALA A 16 2.61 -5.84 -3.21
N ASN A 17 3.06 -5.77 -4.45
CA ASN A 17 4.01 -6.72 -5.02
C ASN A 17 5.33 -6.78 -4.24
N ILE A 18 5.85 -5.63 -3.80
CA ILE A 18 7.03 -5.57 -2.93
C ILE A 18 6.79 -6.34 -1.62
N LEU A 19 5.69 -6.04 -0.93
CA LEU A 19 5.37 -6.68 0.34
C LEU A 19 5.09 -8.18 0.19
N GLN A 20 4.37 -8.58 -0.87
CA GLN A 20 4.11 -9.99 -1.16
C GLN A 20 5.41 -10.75 -1.40
N HIS A 21 6.33 -10.18 -2.17
CA HIS A 21 7.63 -10.77 -2.40
C HIS A 21 8.41 -10.95 -1.10
N ILE A 22 8.44 -9.92 -0.23
CA ILE A 22 9.11 -9.99 1.07
C ILE A 22 8.46 -11.04 1.97
N LEU A 23 7.12 -11.02 2.12
CA LEU A 23 6.37 -11.96 2.96
C LEU A 23 6.58 -13.41 2.51
N ALA A 24 6.54 -13.67 1.21
CA ALA A 24 6.77 -15.00 0.66
C ALA A 24 8.21 -15.46 0.89
N ASN A 25 9.21 -14.64 0.55
CA ASN A 25 10.61 -15.07 0.56
C ASN A 25 11.27 -15.05 1.95
N LYS A 26 10.88 -14.12 2.83
CA LYS A 26 11.54 -13.92 4.13
C LYS A 26 10.76 -14.49 5.31
N ARG A 27 9.45 -14.69 5.15
CA ARG A 27 8.57 -15.18 6.22
C ARG A 27 7.82 -16.45 5.85
N GLY A 28 7.78 -16.85 4.57
CA GLY A 28 7.00 -18.01 4.12
C GLY A 28 5.49 -17.81 4.27
N ILE A 29 5.03 -16.56 4.35
CA ILE A 29 3.63 -16.23 4.63
C ILE A 29 2.90 -15.98 3.31
N PRO A 30 1.86 -16.76 2.97
CA PRO A 30 1.03 -16.50 1.81
C PRO A 30 0.10 -15.32 2.08
N VAL A 31 -0.22 -14.60 1.02
CA VAL A 31 -1.17 -13.47 1.02
C VAL A 31 -2.35 -13.77 0.09
N LYS A 32 -3.54 -13.29 0.46
CA LYS A 32 -4.76 -13.53 -0.33
C LYS A 32 -5.13 -12.34 -1.21
N GLU A 33 -4.99 -11.13 -0.65
CA GLU A 33 -5.39 -9.87 -1.28
C GLU A 33 -4.43 -8.75 -0.88
N TYR A 34 -4.53 -7.58 -1.52
CA TYR A 34 -3.64 -6.46 -1.21
C TYR A 34 -3.85 -5.87 0.19
N VAL A 35 -5.10 -5.79 0.65
CA VAL A 35 -5.39 -5.37 2.03
C VAL A 35 -4.79 -6.36 3.05
N ASP A 36 -4.95 -7.67 2.79
CA ASP A 36 -4.33 -8.73 3.60
C ASP A 36 -2.80 -8.63 3.60
N THR A 37 -2.20 -8.28 2.45
CA THR A 37 -0.75 -8.07 2.30
C THR A 37 -0.26 -6.95 3.22
N ILE A 38 -0.91 -5.79 3.21
CA ILE A 38 -0.54 -4.62 4.04
C ILE A 38 -0.69 -4.92 5.53
N VAL A 39 -1.78 -5.59 5.91
CA VAL A 39 -2.03 -5.95 7.32
C VAL A 39 -0.99 -6.95 7.81
N LYS A 40 -0.66 -7.97 7.01
CA LYS A 40 0.38 -8.95 7.37
C LYS A 40 1.76 -8.30 7.44
N ALA A 41 2.11 -7.45 6.49
CA ALA A 41 3.38 -6.72 6.52
C ALA A 41 3.54 -5.87 7.80
N GLY A 42 2.46 -5.24 8.26
CA GLY A 42 2.45 -4.49 9.51
C GLY A 42 2.57 -5.36 10.77
N LYS A 43 2.05 -6.60 10.74
CA LYS A 43 2.18 -7.57 11.84
C LYS A 43 3.58 -8.17 11.93
N GLU A 44 4.21 -8.42 10.79
CA GLU A 44 5.56 -8.98 10.68
C GLU A 44 6.68 -7.93 10.84
N GLY A 45 6.31 -6.68 11.13
CA GLY A 45 7.26 -5.58 11.32
C GLY A 45 8.04 -5.18 10.06
N ILE A 46 7.56 -5.55 8.86
CA ILE A 46 8.15 -5.13 7.58
C ILE A 46 7.90 -3.64 7.37
N ILE A 47 6.70 -3.20 7.70
CA ILE A 47 6.32 -1.80 7.87
C ILE A 47 5.74 -1.61 9.26
N SER A 48 5.74 -0.38 9.76
CA SER A 48 5.15 -0.03 11.04
C SER A 48 3.64 -0.29 11.04
N SER A 49 3.10 -0.72 12.19
CA SER A 49 1.65 -0.96 12.32
C SER A 49 0.83 0.31 12.13
N GLU A 50 1.40 1.48 12.46
CA GLU A 50 0.82 2.79 12.19
C GLU A 50 0.67 3.02 10.68
N LEU A 51 1.75 2.82 9.91
CA LEU A 51 1.71 2.99 8.45
C LEU A 51 0.77 1.97 7.80
N SER A 52 0.79 0.71 8.23
CA SER A 52 -0.15 -0.31 7.77
C SER A 52 -1.62 0.12 7.96
N SER A 53 -1.93 0.72 9.12
CA SER A 53 -3.28 1.22 9.42
C SER A 53 -3.69 2.41 8.55
N LYS A 54 -2.74 3.31 8.24
CA LYS A 54 -2.96 4.46 7.33
C LYS A 54 -3.14 4.05 5.88
N LEU A 55 -2.39 3.04 5.42
CA LEU A 55 -2.46 2.54 4.05
C LEU A 55 -3.68 1.66 3.79
N LYS A 56 -4.24 1.00 4.82
CA LYS A 56 -5.41 0.13 4.63
C LYS A 56 -6.59 0.84 3.93
N PRO A 57 -7.07 2.02 4.36
CA PRO A 57 -8.09 2.78 3.64
C PRO A 57 -7.75 3.09 2.18
N PHE A 58 -6.47 3.34 1.86
CA PHE A 58 -6.03 3.57 0.49
C PHE A 58 -6.19 2.32 -0.38
N PHE A 59 -5.86 1.14 0.14
CA PHE A 59 -6.05 -0.13 -0.57
C PHE A 59 -7.52 -0.52 -0.71
N ASP A 60 -8.34 -0.28 0.32
CA ASP A 60 -9.81 -0.43 0.24
C ASP A 60 -10.39 0.49 -0.85
N PHE A 61 -9.88 1.72 -0.94
CA PHE A 61 -10.28 2.67 -1.97
C PHE A 61 -9.87 2.20 -3.38
N ARG A 62 -8.64 1.69 -3.56
CA ARG A 62 -8.21 1.10 -4.85
C ARG A 62 -9.12 -0.04 -5.28
N ASN A 63 -9.46 -0.96 -4.37
CA ASN A 63 -10.40 -2.04 -4.67
C ASN A 63 -11.73 -1.49 -5.19
N SER A 64 -12.21 -0.43 -4.58
CA SER A 64 -13.47 0.19 -4.97
C SER A 64 -13.40 0.94 -6.31
N ILE A 65 -12.23 1.47 -6.70
CA ILE A 65 -11.99 1.99 -8.07
C ILE A 65 -12.06 0.86 -9.10
N VAL A 66 -11.33 -0.24 -8.86
CA VAL A 66 -11.21 -1.36 -9.81
C VAL A 66 -12.55 -2.04 -10.03
N HIS A 67 -13.28 -2.29 -8.95
CA HIS A 67 -14.59 -2.93 -9.02
C HIS A 67 -15.76 -1.95 -9.28
N ARG A 68 -15.46 -0.67 -9.52
CA ARG A 68 -16.44 0.39 -9.85
C ARG A 68 -17.52 0.61 -8.79
N TYR A 69 -17.27 0.25 -7.53
CA TYR A 69 -18.23 0.42 -6.44
C TYR A 69 -18.29 1.84 -5.89
N TRP A 70 -17.30 2.69 -6.14
CA TRP A 70 -17.15 3.97 -5.44
C TRP A 70 -17.39 5.21 -6.32
N ILE A 71 -18.41 5.99 -5.96
CA ILE A 71 -18.78 7.24 -6.64
C ILE A 71 -18.30 8.42 -5.76
N ILE A 72 -16.98 8.65 -5.71
CA ILE A 72 -16.41 9.88 -5.12
C ILE A 72 -16.24 10.94 -6.21
N SER A 73 -16.48 12.21 -5.86
CA SER A 73 -16.17 13.32 -6.75
C SER A 73 -14.66 13.42 -6.95
N ASN A 74 -14.28 13.81 -8.15
CA ASN A 74 -12.88 13.92 -8.53
C ASN A 74 -12.06 14.90 -7.65
N GLU A 75 -12.70 15.94 -7.14
CA GLU A 75 -12.09 16.92 -6.24
C GLU A 75 -11.73 16.30 -4.89
N LYS A 76 -12.66 15.54 -4.30
CA LYS A 76 -12.42 14.81 -3.05
C LYS A 76 -11.29 13.80 -3.21
N LEU A 77 -11.22 13.12 -4.36
CA LEU A 77 -10.12 12.21 -4.66
C LEU A 77 -8.77 12.94 -4.70
N LEU A 78 -8.71 14.09 -5.37
CA LEU A 78 -7.48 14.87 -5.49
C LEU A 78 -6.97 15.34 -4.11
N ILE A 79 -7.88 15.82 -3.27
CA ILE A 79 -7.55 16.28 -1.90
C ILE A 79 -7.02 15.10 -1.07
N LEU A 80 -7.75 13.98 -1.05
CA LEU A 80 -7.38 12.82 -0.26
C LEU A 80 -6.02 12.26 -0.67
N VAL A 81 -5.74 12.15 -1.97
CA VAL A 81 -4.40 11.68 -2.42
C VAL A 81 -3.32 12.66 -2.00
N ARG A 82 -3.53 13.97 -2.18
CA ARG A 82 -2.53 14.99 -1.82
C ARG A 82 -2.20 14.99 -0.33
N GLU A 83 -3.21 14.85 0.52
CA GLU A 83 -3.04 14.85 1.97
C GLU A 83 -2.28 13.61 2.48
N ASN A 84 -2.32 12.50 1.74
CA ASN A 84 -1.69 11.24 2.13
C ASN A 84 -0.43 10.90 1.30
N LEU A 85 0.11 11.83 0.49
CA LEU A 85 1.32 11.59 -0.32
C LEU A 85 2.52 11.17 0.53
N SER A 86 2.65 11.75 1.73
CA SER A 86 3.75 11.46 2.65
C SER A 86 3.74 10.02 3.16
N ASP A 87 2.60 9.33 3.15
CA ASP A 87 2.54 7.91 3.53
C ASP A 87 3.21 7.01 2.48
N PHE A 88 3.19 7.40 1.20
CA PHE A 88 3.90 6.66 0.15
C PHE A 88 5.42 6.85 0.24
N GLU A 89 5.87 8.06 0.57
CA GLU A 89 7.29 8.35 0.82
C GLU A 89 7.78 7.58 2.05
N ARG A 90 6.98 7.61 3.13
CA ARG A 90 7.26 6.84 4.35
C ARG A 90 7.33 5.35 4.08
N PHE A 91 6.45 4.81 3.24
CA PHE A 91 6.52 3.41 2.82
C PHE A 91 7.85 3.07 2.14
N ALA A 92 8.29 3.89 1.18
CA ALA A 92 9.56 3.65 0.49
C ALA A 92 10.75 3.64 1.47
N GLU A 93 10.78 4.57 2.44
CA GLU A 93 11.82 4.64 3.45
C GLU A 93 11.77 3.45 4.44
N GLU A 94 10.58 3.03 4.88
CA GLU A 94 10.45 1.86 5.76
C GLU A 94 10.90 0.56 5.05
N ILE A 95 10.54 0.37 3.78
CA ILE A 95 11.00 -0.78 2.98
C ILE A 95 12.53 -0.76 2.79
N LYS A 96 13.10 0.40 2.43
CA LYS A 96 14.54 0.55 2.29
C LYS A 96 15.26 0.21 3.61
N THR A 97 14.74 0.71 4.72
CA THR A 97 15.27 0.42 6.06
C THR A 97 15.18 -1.07 6.40
N PHE A 98 14.06 -1.71 6.08
CA PHE A 98 13.88 -3.15 6.28
C PHE A 98 14.91 -3.97 5.49
N ILE A 99 15.07 -3.68 4.19
CA ILE A 99 16.00 -4.41 3.31
C ILE A 99 17.45 -4.25 3.80
N LEU A 100 17.85 -3.05 4.21
CA LEU A 100 19.19 -2.79 4.74
C LEU A 100 19.47 -3.57 6.03
N LYS A 101 18.48 -3.67 6.93
CA LYS A 101 18.62 -4.43 8.18
C LYS A 101 18.74 -5.94 7.96
N GLU A 102 18.05 -6.48 6.96
CA GLU A 102 18.07 -7.92 6.61
C GLU A 102 19.29 -8.33 5.76
N SER A 103 20.10 -7.37 5.30
CA SER A 103 21.33 -7.61 4.52
C SER A 103 22.60 -7.61 5.38
N VAL A 104 22.45 -7.36 6.69
CA VAL A 104 23.51 -7.40 7.71
C VAL A 104 23.34 -8.66 8.55
#